data_AF-A0A1F0MQG1-F1
#
_entry.id   AF-A0A1F0MQG1-F1
#
_cell.length_a   1.000
_cell.length_b   1.000
_cell.length_c   1.000
_cell.angle_alpha   90.00
_cell.angle_beta   90.00
_cell.angle_gamma   90.00
#
_symmetry.space_group_name_H-M   'P 1'
#
loop_
_entity.id
_entity.type
_entity.pdbx_description
1 polymer ?
#
loop_
_entity_poly.entity_id
_entity_poly.type
_entity_poly.pdbx_seq_one_letter_code
_entity_poly.pdbx_strand_id
1 'polypeptide(L)'
;MSRRAIFIDTSVLSNLLRIPGKNQDMEKAQQDFVALQEDNSVQFVLPVTTVIETGNHIAQIKNGDSRRDIAQRFGKMLESICEREAPWVLHDFEWGESFLRSFLDGANSQRTWYDLAQERVGGGDLSILVEANMYQNRLQIDCEIWTYDAGLRAYAPTTTP
;
A
#
# COMPACT_ATOMS: atom_id res chain seq x y z
N MET A 1 -1.40 -21.62 10.12
CA MET A 1 -0.40 -20.63 9.68
C MET A 1 -0.63 -19.35 10.47
N SER A 2 0.43 -18.61 10.80
CA SER A 2 0.28 -17.27 11.40
C SER A 2 -0.39 -16.34 10.38
N ARG A 3 -1.19 -15.36 10.84
CA ARG A 3 -1.74 -14.34 9.95
C ARG A 3 -0.62 -13.37 9.54
N ARG A 4 -0.66 -12.91 8.29
CA ARG A 4 0.22 -11.87 7.77
C ARG A 4 -0.59 -10.77 7.08
N ALA A 5 -0.18 -9.52 7.29
CA ALA A 5 -0.76 -8.36 6.64
C ALA A 5 0.08 -7.93 5.44
N ILE A 6 -0.56 -7.66 4.33
CA ILE A 6 0.07 -7.13 3.12
C ILE A 6 -0.43 -5.71 2.91
N PHE A 7 0.46 -4.74 3.05
CA PHE A 7 0.23 -3.34 2.77
C PHE A 7 0.36 -3.10 1.27
N ILE A 8 -0.71 -2.63 0.65
CA ILE A 8 -0.78 -2.47 -0.82
C ILE A 8 -0.30 -1.09 -1.21
N ASP A 9 0.74 -1.01 -2.02
CA ASP A 9 1.27 0.24 -2.58
C ASP A 9 0.42 0.78 -3.75
N THR A 10 0.57 2.08 -4.04
CA THR A 10 -0.07 2.80 -5.16
C THR A 10 0.24 2.16 -6.51
N SER A 11 1.46 1.66 -6.71
CA SER A 11 1.82 1.00 -7.96
C SER A 11 0.98 -0.27 -8.21
N VAL A 12 0.63 -1.02 -7.17
CA VAL A 12 -0.24 -2.20 -7.27
C VAL A 12 -1.67 -1.78 -7.56
N LEU A 13 -2.23 -0.83 -6.80
CA LEU A 13 -3.58 -0.34 -7.06
C LEU A 13 -3.74 0.27 -8.45
N SER A 14 -2.73 1.00 -8.93
CA SER A 14 -2.76 1.60 -10.27
C SER A 14 -2.88 0.53 -11.36
N ASN A 15 -2.21 -0.62 -11.19
CA ASN A 15 -2.33 -1.77 -12.07
C ASN A 15 -3.70 -2.44 -11.96
N LEU A 16 -4.18 -2.73 -10.75
CA LEU A 16 -5.49 -3.37 -10.51
C LEU A 16 -6.66 -2.52 -11.06
N LEU A 17 -6.58 -1.19 -10.89
CA LEU A 17 -7.60 -0.24 -11.35
C LEU A 17 -7.45 0.12 -12.83
N ARG A 18 -6.34 -0.29 -13.46
CA ARG A 18 -5.96 -0.01 -14.84
C ARG A 18 -5.86 1.50 -15.12
N ILE A 19 -5.16 2.22 -14.25
CA ILE A 19 -4.92 3.65 -14.43
C ILE A 19 -4.07 3.88 -15.69
N PRO A 20 -4.51 4.69 -16.66
CA PRO A 20 -3.78 4.93 -17.89
C PRO A 20 -2.35 5.43 -17.65
N GLY A 21 -1.37 4.73 -18.21
CA GLY A 21 0.06 5.07 -18.09
C GLY A 21 0.72 4.62 -16.78
N LYS A 22 -0.03 3.92 -15.91
CA LYS A 22 0.43 3.40 -14.60
C LYS A 22 -0.01 1.96 -14.36
N ASN A 23 -0.22 1.21 -15.44
CA ASN A 23 -0.80 -0.13 -15.44
C ASN A 23 -0.01 -1.14 -16.29
N GLN A 24 1.32 -1.01 -16.31
CA GLN A 24 2.24 -1.81 -17.13
C GLN A 24 2.27 -3.30 -16.73
N ASP A 25 1.91 -3.63 -15.50
CA ASP A 25 1.95 -4.96 -14.89
C ASP A 25 0.54 -5.50 -14.59
N MET A 26 -0.49 -5.03 -15.32
CA MET A 26 -1.89 -5.32 -14.99
C MET A 26 -2.24 -6.81 -14.96
N GLU A 27 -1.72 -7.64 -15.88
CA GLU A 27 -1.98 -9.08 -15.84
C GLU A 27 -1.34 -9.72 -14.61
N LYS A 28 -0.09 -9.36 -14.32
CA LYS A 28 0.64 -9.87 -13.16
C LYS A 28 -0.05 -9.45 -11.86
N ALA A 29 -0.46 -8.19 -11.74
CA ALA A 29 -1.17 -7.69 -10.57
C ALA A 29 -2.48 -8.45 -10.32
N GLN A 30 -3.24 -8.74 -11.39
CA GLN A 30 -4.46 -9.51 -11.27
C GLN A 30 -4.21 -10.96 -10.84
N GLN A 31 -3.16 -11.60 -11.37
CA GLN A 31 -2.78 -12.97 -11.01
C GLN A 31 -2.32 -13.05 -9.55
N ASP A 32 -1.43 -12.15 -9.15
CA ASP A 32 -0.92 -12.06 -7.78
C ASP A 32 -2.07 -11.79 -6.78
N PHE A 33 -3.01 -10.90 -7.13
CA PHE A 33 -4.18 -10.60 -6.29
C PHE A 33 -5.02 -11.85 -6.04
N VAL A 34 -5.34 -12.60 -7.09
CA VAL A 34 -6.13 -13.84 -6.98
C VAL A 34 -5.39 -14.88 -6.13
N ALA A 35 -4.11 -15.09 -6.39
CA ALA A 35 -3.30 -16.06 -5.64
C ALA A 35 -3.20 -15.71 -4.15
N LEU A 36 -3.00 -14.44 -3.81
CA LEU A 36 -2.95 -13.96 -2.43
C LEU A 36 -4.32 -14.00 -1.75
N GLN A 37 -5.40 -13.74 -2.48
CA GLN A 37 -6.77 -13.82 -1.96
C GLN A 37 -7.17 -15.26 -1.60
N GLU A 38 -6.64 -16.27 -2.28
CA GLU A 38 -6.88 -17.69 -1.96
C GLU A 38 -6.15 -18.15 -0.68
N ASP A 39 -5.15 -17.40 -0.21
CA ASP A 39 -4.44 -17.68 1.04
C ASP A 39 -5.19 -17.10 2.25
N ASN A 40 -5.89 -17.96 2.99
CA ASN A 40 -6.65 -17.59 4.19
C ASN A 40 -5.80 -17.01 5.35
N SER A 41 -4.47 -17.03 5.25
CA SER A 41 -3.57 -16.38 6.20
C SER A 41 -3.28 -14.92 5.88
N VAL A 42 -3.61 -14.46 4.66
CA VAL A 42 -3.33 -13.12 4.16
C VAL A 42 -4.47 -12.17 4.47
N GLN A 43 -4.10 -10.95 4.87
CA GLN A 43 -5.02 -9.82 5.01
C GLN A 43 -4.46 -8.63 4.24
N PHE A 44 -5.30 -7.96 3.45
CA PHE A 44 -4.90 -6.75 2.73
C PHE A 44 -5.20 -5.51 3.55
N VAL A 45 -4.16 -4.71 3.77
CA VAL A 45 -4.25 -3.39 4.39
C VAL A 45 -4.02 -2.36 3.30
N LEU A 46 -4.89 -1.35 3.24
CA LEU A 46 -4.72 -0.24 2.32
C LEU A 46 -4.15 0.98 3.08
N PRO A 47 -2.88 1.35 2.85
CA PRO A 47 -2.28 2.52 3.49
C PRO A 47 -3.03 3.80 3.14
N VAL A 48 -3.03 4.77 4.06
CA VAL A 48 -3.71 6.05 3.82
C VAL A 48 -3.06 6.81 2.65
N THR A 49 -1.75 6.73 2.50
CA THR A 49 -1.01 7.38 1.41
C THR A 49 -1.35 6.77 0.06
N THR A 50 -1.56 5.44 0.01
CA THR A 50 -2.02 4.77 -1.21
C THR A 50 -3.39 5.26 -1.66
N VAL A 51 -4.30 5.52 -0.73
CA VAL A 51 -5.62 6.12 -1.06
C VAL A 51 -5.44 7.51 -1.66
N ILE A 52 -4.59 8.35 -1.04
CA ILE A 52 -4.33 9.72 -1.47
C ILE A 52 -3.70 9.75 -2.86
N GLU A 53 -2.65 8.97 -3.10
CA GLU A 53 -1.93 8.94 -4.37
C GLU A 53 -2.78 8.35 -5.49
N THR A 54 -3.51 7.28 -5.23
CA THR A 54 -4.45 6.67 -6.19
C THR A 54 -5.55 7.66 -6.57
N GLY A 55 -6.13 8.36 -5.59
CA GLY A 55 -7.12 9.42 -5.83
C GLY A 55 -6.57 10.54 -6.71
N ASN A 56 -5.33 10.98 -6.47
CA ASN A 56 -4.65 11.98 -7.28
C ASN A 56 -4.39 11.49 -8.71
N HIS A 57 -3.93 10.25 -8.88
CA HIS A 57 -3.74 9.64 -10.20
C HIS A 57 -5.04 9.61 -11.00
N ILE A 58 -6.16 9.26 -10.36
CA ILE A 58 -7.50 9.29 -10.99
C ILE A 58 -7.89 10.71 -11.38
N ALA A 59 -7.72 11.69 -10.49
CA ALA A 59 -8.05 13.08 -10.75
C ALA A 59 -7.30 13.67 -11.97
N GLN A 60 -6.06 13.23 -12.19
CA GLN A 60 -5.19 13.67 -13.27
C GLN A 60 -5.50 13.02 -14.63
N ILE A 61 -6.44 12.06 -14.69
CA ILE A 61 -6.86 11.44 -15.96
C ILE A 61 -7.58 12.46 -16.84
N LYS A 62 -7.08 12.61 -18.08
CA LYS A 62 -7.58 13.57 -19.08
C LYS A 62 -9.01 13.29 -19.51
N ASN A 63 -9.33 12.02 -19.80
CA ASN A 63 -10.66 11.62 -20.25
C ASN A 63 -11.64 11.53 -19.05
N GLY A 64 -12.71 12.31 -19.09
CA GLY A 64 -13.68 12.41 -17.99
C GLY A 64 -14.46 11.12 -17.71
N ASP A 65 -14.82 10.37 -18.75
CA ASP A 65 -15.54 9.09 -18.61
C ASP A 65 -14.63 8.03 -17.98
N SER A 66 -13.38 7.95 -18.41
CA SER A 66 -12.36 7.07 -17.81
C SER A 66 -12.12 7.42 -16.35
N ARG A 67 -12.04 8.72 -16.02
CA ARG A 67 -11.92 9.18 -14.63
C ARG A 67 -13.10 8.71 -13.78
N ARG A 68 -14.34 8.83 -14.29
CA ARG A 68 -15.55 8.38 -13.59
C ARG A 68 -15.57 6.87 -13.40
N ASP A 69 -15.29 6.11 -14.45
CA ASP A 69 -15.27 4.64 -14.43
C ASP A 69 -14.23 4.10 -13.43
N ILE A 70 -13.01 4.63 -13.46
CA ILE A 70 -11.95 4.22 -12.54
C ILE A 70 -12.27 4.64 -11.09
N ALA A 71 -12.82 5.85 -10.89
CA ALA A 71 -13.26 6.28 -9.56
C ALA A 71 -14.35 5.36 -9.00
N GLN A 72 -15.27 4.85 -9.83
CA GLN A 72 -16.28 3.89 -9.39
C GLN A 72 -15.67 2.54 -9.00
N ARG A 73 -14.69 2.03 -9.77
CA ARG A 73 -13.97 0.80 -9.39
C ARG A 73 -13.21 0.97 -8.07
N PHE A 74 -12.53 2.11 -7.91
CA PHE A 74 -11.81 2.40 -6.68
C PHE A 74 -12.77 2.56 -5.49
N GLY A 75 -13.90 3.25 -5.68
CA GLY A 75 -14.95 3.38 -4.68
C GLY A 75 -15.48 2.03 -4.19
N LYS A 76 -15.76 1.10 -5.09
CA LYS A 76 -16.17 -0.27 -4.73
C LYS A 76 -15.14 -1.00 -3.86
N MET A 77 -13.86 -0.84 -4.17
CA MET A 77 -12.79 -1.42 -3.35
C MET A 77 -12.77 -0.81 -1.94
N LEU A 78 -12.96 0.50 -1.82
CA LEU A 78 -13.07 1.18 -0.52
C LEU A 78 -14.32 0.74 0.25
N GLU A 79 -15.45 0.53 -0.44
CA GLU A 79 -16.68 -0.04 0.15
C GLU A 79 -16.41 -1.43 0.73
N SER A 80 -15.75 -2.34 -0.01
CA SER A 80 -15.36 -3.66 0.50
C SER A 80 -14.47 -3.60 1.74
N ILE A 81 -13.56 -2.61 1.85
CA ILE A 81 -12.74 -2.39 3.05
C ILE A 81 -13.63 -1.95 4.24
N CYS A 82 -14.54 -1.01 4.01
CA CYS A 82 -15.50 -0.55 5.03
C CYS A 82 -16.39 -1.69 5.53
N GLU A 83 -16.81 -2.57 4.62
CA GLU A 83 -17.65 -3.75 4.90
C GLU A 83 -16.86 -4.94 5.45
N ARG A 84 -15.52 -4.85 5.49
CA ARG A 84 -14.60 -5.89 5.96
C ARG A 84 -14.74 -7.20 5.18
N GLU A 85 -14.99 -7.08 3.88
CA GLU A 85 -15.04 -8.21 2.97
C GLU A 85 -13.64 -8.81 2.81
N ALA A 86 -13.49 -10.10 3.08
CA ALA A 86 -12.21 -10.78 2.92
C ALA A 86 -11.69 -10.62 1.47
N PRO A 87 -10.37 -10.39 1.28
CA PRO A 87 -9.29 -10.42 2.28
C PRO A 87 -8.99 -9.06 2.93
N TRP A 88 -9.80 -8.03 2.70
CA TRP A 88 -9.54 -6.67 3.19
C TRP A 88 -9.77 -6.52 4.69
N VAL A 89 -8.90 -5.73 5.33
CA VAL A 89 -9.09 -5.29 6.72
C VAL A 89 -9.10 -3.78 6.82
N LEU A 90 -9.98 -3.27 7.66
CA LEU A 90 -9.97 -1.87 8.05
C LEU A 90 -8.92 -1.67 9.15
N HIS A 91 -7.90 -0.85 8.86
CA HIS A 91 -6.86 -0.43 9.79
C HIS A 91 -7.05 1.04 10.18
N ASP A 92 -7.05 1.33 11.48
CA ASP A 92 -7.00 2.70 11.99
C ASP A 92 -5.61 3.32 11.82
N PHE A 93 -5.48 4.32 10.94
CA PHE A 93 -4.26 5.11 10.78
C PHE A 93 -4.06 6.05 11.98
N GLU A 94 -2.91 5.92 12.66
CA GLU A 94 -2.56 6.78 13.78
C GLU A 94 -1.67 7.95 13.32
N TRP A 95 -2.27 9.12 13.07
CA TRP A 95 -1.52 10.36 12.88
C TRP A 95 -1.17 11.00 14.22
N GLY A 96 0.12 11.21 14.49
CA GLY A 96 0.56 11.84 15.72
C GLY A 96 2.07 11.93 15.85
N GLU A 97 2.53 12.26 17.06
CA GLU A 97 3.96 12.36 17.38
C GLU A 97 4.70 11.05 17.11
N SER A 98 4.09 9.90 17.44
CA SER A 98 4.61 8.55 17.20
C SER A 98 4.93 8.32 15.72
N PHE A 99 3.98 8.65 14.84
CA PHE A 99 4.14 8.57 13.39
C PHE A 99 5.26 9.50 12.92
N LEU A 100 5.27 10.78 13.32
CA LEU A 100 6.28 11.75 12.88
C LEU A 100 7.69 11.37 13.33
N ARG A 101 7.84 10.83 14.55
CA ARG A 101 9.13 10.32 15.03
C ARG A 101 9.59 9.13 14.20
N SER A 102 8.73 8.13 14.03
CA SER A 102 9.03 6.96 13.19
C SER A 102 9.38 7.35 11.75
N PHE A 103 8.68 8.35 11.19
CA PHE A 103 9.01 8.90 9.87
C PHE A 103 10.40 9.51 9.85
N LEU A 104 10.74 10.40 10.79
CA LEU A 104 12.08 11.01 10.85
C LEU A 104 13.19 9.97 11.05
N ASP A 105 12.91 8.91 11.83
CA ASP A 105 13.81 7.79 12.09
C ASP A 105 13.86 6.78 10.91
N GLY A 106 13.08 7.00 9.85
CA GLY A 106 13.03 6.16 8.65
C GLY A 106 12.44 4.77 8.88
N ALA A 107 11.48 4.66 9.80
CA ALA A 107 10.80 3.42 10.18
C ALA A 107 11.79 2.30 10.57
N ASN A 108 11.78 1.17 9.85
CA ASN A 108 12.65 0.02 10.09
C ASN A 108 13.82 -0.07 9.09
N SER A 109 14.04 0.98 8.29
CA SER A 109 15.07 0.99 7.23
C SER A 109 16.52 1.08 7.73
N GLN A 110 16.73 1.33 9.02
CA GLN A 110 18.04 1.63 9.63
C GLN A 110 18.72 2.91 9.08
N ARG A 111 17.96 3.76 8.38
CA ARG A 111 18.39 5.03 7.77
C ARG A 111 17.45 6.12 8.26
N THR A 112 17.92 7.36 8.40
CA THR A 112 17.02 8.47 8.72
C THR A 112 16.22 8.90 7.49
N TRP A 113 15.13 9.66 7.67
CA TRP A 113 14.43 10.28 6.55
C TRP A 113 15.37 11.10 5.65
N TYR A 114 16.35 11.79 6.22
CA TYR A 114 17.28 12.61 5.44
C TYR A 114 18.14 11.76 4.48
N ASP A 115 18.58 10.58 4.93
CA ASP A 115 19.35 9.64 4.10
C ASP A 115 18.46 9.06 2.99
N LEU A 116 17.25 8.63 3.35
CA LEU A 116 16.27 8.07 2.42
C LEU A 116 15.86 9.10 1.35
N ALA A 117 15.71 10.37 1.73
CA ALA A 117 15.40 11.45 0.78
C ALA A 117 16.56 11.69 -0.23
N GLN A 118 17.82 11.55 0.19
CA GLN A 118 18.96 11.60 -0.73
C GLN A 118 18.96 10.42 -1.71
N GLU A 119 18.48 9.26 -1.27
CA GLU A 119 18.29 8.04 -2.06
C GLU A 119 17.00 8.07 -2.91
N ARG A 120 16.26 9.19 -2.89
CA ARG A 120 15.01 9.44 -3.63
C ARG A 120 13.83 8.56 -3.20
N VAL A 121 13.84 8.07 -1.97
CA VAL A 121 12.64 7.48 -1.37
C VAL A 121 11.62 8.59 -1.12
N GLY A 122 10.41 8.41 -1.61
CA GLY A 122 9.34 9.40 -1.46
C GLY A 122 8.79 9.43 -0.02
N GLY A 123 8.21 10.57 0.37
CA GLY A 123 7.48 10.65 1.64
C GLY A 123 6.24 9.74 1.67
N GLY A 124 5.63 9.47 0.51
CA GLY A 124 4.55 8.50 0.36
C GLY A 124 5.03 7.07 0.68
N ASP A 125 6.11 6.65 0.03
CA ASP A 125 6.78 5.35 0.26
C ASP A 125 7.16 5.15 1.72
N LEU A 126 7.81 6.15 2.33
CA LEU A 126 8.20 6.07 3.73
C LEU A 126 6.98 6.03 4.67
N SER A 127 5.88 6.69 4.32
CA SER A 127 4.66 6.62 5.13
C SER A 127 4.07 5.20 5.14
N ILE A 128 4.15 4.46 4.04
CA ILE A 128 3.72 3.04 3.99
C ILE A 128 4.61 2.19 4.92
N LEU A 129 5.92 2.41 4.91
CA LEU A 129 6.86 1.72 5.82
C LEU A 129 6.57 2.02 7.29
N VAL A 130 6.29 3.28 7.62
CA VAL A 130 5.93 3.69 8.98
C VAL A 130 4.63 3.03 9.42
N GLU A 131 3.60 3.06 8.57
CA GLU A 131 2.29 2.48 8.87
C GLU A 131 2.40 0.96 9.10
N ALA A 132 3.11 0.25 8.21
CA ALA A 132 3.36 -1.19 8.33
C ALA A 132 4.15 -1.55 9.61
N ASN A 133 5.20 -0.79 9.94
CA ASN A 133 5.99 -0.99 11.15
C ASN A 133 5.16 -0.78 12.43
N MET A 134 4.38 0.31 12.48
CA MET A 134 3.49 0.57 13.61
C MET A 134 2.42 -0.51 13.76
N TYR A 135 1.86 -0.99 12.65
CA TYR A 135 0.89 -2.08 12.63
C TYR A 135 1.48 -3.40 13.15
N GLN A 136 2.67 -3.78 12.66
CA GLN A 136 3.42 -4.94 13.12
C GLN A 136 3.70 -4.87 14.62
N ASN A 137 4.19 -3.74 15.11
CA ASN A 137 4.50 -3.58 16.54
C ASN A 137 3.25 -3.65 17.43
N ARG A 138 2.11 -3.16 16.95
CA ARG A 138 0.86 -3.17 17.72
C ARG A 138 0.21 -4.55 17.77
N LEU A 139 0.21 -5.27 16.65
CA LEU A 139 -0.52 -6.54 16.52
C LEU A 139 0.36 -7.79 16.64
N GLN A 140 1.69 -7.63 16.58
CA GLN A 140 2.66 -8.72 16.61
C GLN A 140 2.40 -9.76 15.51
N ILE A 141 2.10 -9.28 14.29
CA ILE A 141 1.92 -10.11 13.08
C ILE A 141 2.86 -9.67 11.98
N ASP A 142 3.23 -10.60 11.11
CA ASP A 142 4.13 -10.33 9.99
C ASP A 142 3.49 -9.35 9.01
N CYS A 143 4.23 -8.31 8.62
CA CYS A 143 3.80 -7.31 7.66
C CYS A 143 4.71 -7.33 6.42
N GLU A 144 4.10 -7.36 5.24
CA GLU A 144 4.75 -7.26 3.95
C GLU A 144 4.24 -6.01 3.22
N ILE A 145 5.04 -5.46 2.31
CA ILE A 145 4.60 -4.41 1.39
C ILE A 145 4.59 -4.99 -0.02
N TRP A 146 3.40 -5.00 -0.64
CA TRP A 146 3.26 -5.37 -2.03
C TRP A 146 3.39 -4.13 -2.91
N THR A 147 4.50 -4.05 -3.65
CA THR A 147 4.84 -2.93 -4.53
C THR A 147 5.49 -3.39 -5.84
N TYR A 148 5.21 -2.69 -6.94
CA TYR A 148 5.94 -2.75 -8.21
C TYR A 148 7.06 -1.72 -8.32
N ASP A 149 7.18 -0.79 -7.36
CA ASP A 149 8.27 0.17 -7.28
C ASP A 149 9.54 -0.49 -6.70
N ALA A 150 10.63 -0.42 -7.47
CA ALA A 150 11.90 -1.04 -7.08
C ALA A 150 12.59 -0.30 -5.92
N GLY A 151 12.36 1.01 -5.77
CA GLY A 151 12.88 1.82 -4.69
C GLY A 151 12.24 1.45 -3.35
N LEU A 152 10.90 1.43 -3.28
CA LEU A 152 10.19 1.01 -2.07
C LEU A 152 10.48 -0.45 -1.72
N ARG A 153 10.58 -1.34 -2.73
CA ARG A 153 10.88 -2.77 -2.49
C ARG A 153 12.20 -3.00 -1.75
N ALA A 154 13.20 -2.14 -1.93
CA ALA A 154 14.50 -2.29 -1.25
C ALA A 154 14.40 -2.11 0.28
N TYR A 155 13.37 -1.44 0.76
CA TYR A 155 13.15 -1.16 2.18
C TYR A 155 11.91 -1.87 2.75
N ALA A 156 11.10 -2.49 1.89
CA ALA A 156 9.98 -3.30 2.31
C ALA A 156 10.46 -4.42 3.25
N PRO A 157 9.74 -4.71 4.34
CA PRO A 157 10.09 -5.84 5.19
C PRO A 157 10.07 -7.11 4.34
N THR A 158 11.23 -7.73 4.14
CA THR A 158 11.30 -9.09 3.61
C THR A 158 10.80 -10.01 4.71
N THR A 159 9.63 -10.61 4.55
CA THR A 159 9.22 -11.70 5.45
C THR A 159 10.30 -12.76 5.40
N THR A 160 10.94 -12.97 6.56
CA THR A 160 11.83 -14.11 6.73
C THR A 160 10.93 -15.34 6.85
N PRO A 161 11.16 -16.41 6.09
CA PRO A 161 10.34 -17.62 6.18
C PRO A 161 10.37 -18.26 7.57
#